data_AF-A0A962R1C3-F1
#
_entry.id   AF-A0A962R1C3-F1
#
_cell.length_a   1.000
_cell.length_b   1.000
_cell.length_c   1.000
_cell.angle_alpha   90.00
_cell.angle_beta   90.00
_cell.angle_gamma   90.00
#
_symmetry.space_group_name_H-M   'P 1'
#
loop_
_entity.id
_entity.type
_entity.pdbx_description
1 polymer ?
#
loop_
_entity_poly.entity_id
_entity_poly.type
_entity_poly.pdbx_seq_one_letter_code
_entity_poly.pdbx_strand_id
1 'polypeptide(L)' 'MVEPIGQVQQRQVLAATEALVLRSEQLFDRPFERVPVLFDLRGRAAGMFKVVGRRRWIRYNPWIFSKYF' A
#
# COMPACT_ATOMS: atom_id res chain seq x y z
N MET A 1 7.53 -18.88 -13.52
CA MET A 1 7.42 -17.41 -13.63
C MET A 1 6.49 -16.98 -12.50
N VAL A 2 6.87 -16.04 -11.63
CA VAL A 2 5.96 -15.55 -10.57
C VAL A 2 5.08 -14.50 -11.20
N GLU A 3 3.77 -14.52 -11.02
CA GLU A 3 2.89 -13.44 -11.50
C GLU A 3 2.66 -12.41 -10.38
N PRO A 4 2.50 -11.12 -10.69
CA PRO A 4 2.09 -10.13 -9.71
C PRO A 4 0.65 -10.40 -9.24
N ILE A 5 0.30 -9.94 -8.04
CA ILE A 5 -1.10 -10.04 -7.57
C ILE A 5 -2.08 -9.37 -8.54
N GLY A 6 -3.21 -10.05 -8.76
CA GLY A 6 -4.27 -9.59 -9.67
C GLY A 6 -5.16 -8.50 -9.06
N GLN A 7 -6.09 -7.96 -9.86
CA GLN A 7 -6.94 -6.84 -9.44
C GLN A 7 -7.78 -7.13 -8.18
N VAL A 8 -8.26 -8.37 -8.01
CA VAL A 8 -9.03 -8.77 -6.82
C VAL A 8 -8.17 -8.64 -5.56
N GLN A 9 -6.97 -9.20 -5.59
CA GLN A 9 -6.02 -9.15 -4.49
C GLN A 9 -5.55 -7.72 -4.22
N GLN A 10 -5.31 -6.92 -5.26
CA GLN A 10 -5.00 -5.50 -5.10
C GLN A 10 -6.13 -4.75 -4.39
N ARG A 11 -7.40 -5.01 -4.71
CA ARG A 11 -8.55 -4.42 -3.99
C ARG A 11 -8.57 -4.81 -2.50
N GLN A 12 -8.22 -6.05 -2.17
CA GLN A 12 -8.11 -6.49 -0.78
C GLN A 12 -6.98 -5.78 -0.03
N VAL A 13 -5.82 -5.59 -0.67
CA VAL A 13 -4.71 -4.80 -0.09
C VAL A 13 -5.09 -3.33 0.10
N LEU A 14 -5.83 -2.73 -0.85
CA LEU A 14 -6.34 -1.37 -0.71
C LEU A 14 -7.27 -1.24 0.50
N ALA A 15 -8.23 -2.16 0.64
CA ALA A 15 -9.17 -2.17 1.77
C ALA A 15 -8.45 -2.35 3.11
N ALA A 16 -7.47 -3.27 3.19
CA ALA A 16 -6.67 -3.47 4.38
C ALA A 16 -5.81 -2.24 4.72
N THR A 17 -5.26 -1.56 3.70
CA THR A 17 -4.48 -0.33 3.90
C THR A 17 -5.37 0.78 4.46
N GLU A 18 -6.56 1.00 3.92
CA GLU A 18 -7.50 2.01 4.44
C GLU A 18 -7.93 1.69 5.87
N ALA A 19 -8.23 0.42 6.19
CA ALA A 19 -8.59 0.01 7.54
C ALA A 19 -7.48 0.31 8.55
N LEU A 20 -6.22 0.14 8.18
CA LEU A 20 -5.07 0.47 9.02
C LEU A 20 -4.87 1.99 9.16
N VAL A 21 -5.12 2.77 8.10
CA VAL A 21 -5.11 4.24 8.18
C VAL A 21 -6.18 4.72 9.15
N LEU A 22 -7.42 4.27 9.01
CA LEU A 22 -8.53 4.59 9.91
C LEU A 22 -8.22 4.23 11.36
N ARG A 23 -7.69 3.02 11.59
CA ARG A 23 -7.24 2.61 12.93
C ARG A 23 -6.15 3.51 13.47
N SER A 24 -5.23 3.96 12.63
CA SER A 24 -4.19 4.90 13.03
C SER A 24 -4.78 6.25 13.41
N GLU A 25 -5.78 6.75 12.68
CA GLU A 25 -6.46 8.02 13.03
C GLU A 25 -7.07 7.96 14.43
N GLN A 26 -7.69 6.83 14.78
CA GLN A 26 -8.22 6.58 16.12
C GLN A 26 -7.12 6.53 17.19
N LEU A 27 -6.00 5.86 16.90
CA LEU A 27 -4.89 5.73 17.85
C LEU A 27 -4.16 7.04 18.13
N PHE A 28 -4.06 7.91 17.12
CA PHE A 28 -3.36 9.20 17.23
C PHE A 28 -4.29 10.38 17.49
N ASP A 29 -5.60 10.13 17.60
CA ASP A 29 -6.66 11.12 17.77
C ASP A 29 -6.55 12.29 16.77
N ARG A 30 -6.27 11.96 15.51
CA ARG A 30 -6.14 12.94 14.43
C ARG A 30 -6.41 12.33 13.07
N PRO A 31 -6.93 13.12 12.12
CA PRO A 31 -7.06 12.66 10.74
C PRO A 31 -5.70 12.56 10.04
N PHE A 32 -5.65 11.66 9.06
CA PHE A 32 -4.56 11.52 8.09
C PHE A 32 -5.07 11.76 6.68
N GLU A 33 -4.25 12.47 5.90
CA GLU A 33 -4.48 12.67 4.47
C GLU A 33 -4.39 11.32 3.75
N ARG A 34 -5.40 10.98 2.94
CA ARG A 34 -5.36 9.79 2.10
C ARG A 34 -4.35 10.01 0.99
N VAL A 35 -3.36 9.13 0.92
CA VAL A 35 -2.36 9.15 -0.15
C VAL A 35 -2.66 8.05 -1.15
N PRO A 36 -2.38 8.25 -2.45
CA PRO A 36 -2.56 7.20 -3.44
C PRO A 36 -1.73 5.95 -3.10
N VAL A 37 -2.34 4.79 -3.28
CA VAL A 37 -1.69 3.49 -3.15
C VAL A 37 -1.43 2.93 -4.55
N LEU A 38 -0.18 2.58 -4.84
CA LEU A 38 0.26 2.09 -6.16
C LEU A 38 0.87 0.69 -6.03
N PHE A 39 0.65 -0.16 -7.02
CA PHE A 39 1.24 -1.51 -7.13
C PHE A 39 2.36 -1.56 -8.16
N ASP A 40 3.28 -0.60 -8.08
CA ASP A 40 4.34 -0.37 -9.07
C ASP A 40 5.75 -0.48 -8.46
N LEU A 41 5.86 -0.87 -7.19
CA LEU A 41 7.16 -1.01 -6.52
C LEU A 41 7.90 -2.23 -7.06
N ARG A 42 9.19 -2.05 -7.33
CA ARG A 42 10.12 -3.10 -7.78
C ARG A 42 11.25 -3.26 -6.77
N GLY A 43 11.96 -4.39 -6.86
CA GLY A 43 13.08 -4.70 -5.97
C GLY A 43 12.68 -5.61 -4.81
N ARG A 44 13.35 -5.46 -3.67
CA ARG A 44 13.28 -6.42 -2.54
C ARG A 44 12.34 -5.99 -1.40
N ALA A 45 11.86 -4.75 -1.40
CA ALA A 45 10.94 -4.26 -0.38
C ALA A 45 9.49 -4.60 -0.73
N ALA A 46 8.70 -5.04 0.25
CA ALA A 46 7.27 -5.32 0.10
C ALA A 46 6.43 -4.05 -0.06
N GLY A 47 6.84 -2.95 0.60
CA GLY A 47 6.16 -1.66 0.56
C GLY A 47 7.12 -0.50 0.79
N MET A 48 6.68 0.70 0.44
CA MET A 48 7.42 1.95 0.58
C MET A 48 6.46 3.13 0.70
N PHE A 49 6.68 3.99 1.69
CA PHE A 49 6.09 5.33 1.70
C PHE A 49 7.05 6.30 0.99
N LYS A 50 6.59 6.95 -0.09
CA LYS A 50 7.41 7.83 -0.92
C LYS A 50 6.92 9.27 -0.82
N VAL A 51 7.84 10.21 -0.64
CA VAL A 51 7.56 11.65 -0.64
C VAL A 51 8.41 12.33 -1.72
N VAL A 52 7.79 13.14 -2.57
CA VAL A 52 8.47 13.99 -3.56
C VAL A 52 7.81 15.36 -3.54
N GLY A 53 8.48 16.34 -2.95
CA GLY A 53 7.89 17.65 -2.67
C GLY A 53 6.61 17.51 -1.84
N ARG A 54 5.49 18.05 -2.35
CA ARG A 54 4.18 17.94 -1.70
C ARG A 54 3.45 16.62 -1.97
N ARG A 55 3.93 15.81 -2.92
CA ARG A 55 3.26 14.56 -3.32
C ARG A 55 3.73 13.40 -2.47
N ARG A 56 2.80 12.51 -2.11
CA ARG A 56 3.05 11.35 -1.25
C ARG A 56 2.34 10.13 -1.82
N TRP A 57 2.93 8.95 -1.65
CA TRP A 57 2.36 7.68 -2.10
C TRP A 57 2.71 6.56 -1.14
N ILE A 58 1.82 5.57 -1.03
CA ILE A 58 2.18 4.22 -0.57
C ILE A 58 2.39 3.39 -1.82
N ARG A 59 3.53 2.71 -1.93
CA ARG A 59 3.85 1.85 -3.07
C ARG A 59 4.07 0.43 -2.57
N TYR A 60 3.34 -0.53 -3.11
CA TYR A 60 3.49 -1.95 -2.82
C TYR A 60 4.13 -2.70 -3.98
N ASN A 61 4.85 -3.76 -3.64
CA ASN A 61 5.48 -4.63 -4.62
C ASN A 61 4.59 -5.84 -4.92
N PRO A 62 3.91 -5.87 -6.08
CA PRO A 62 2.91 -6.90 -6.35
C PRO A 62 3.51 -8.30 -6.52
N TRP A 63 4.82 -8.40 -6.80
CA TRP A 63 5.54 -9.67 -6.96
C TRP A 63 5.99 -10.28 -5.63
N ILE A 64 6.16 -9.45 -4.59
CA ILE A 64 6.40 -9.94 -3.24
C ILE A 64 5.08 -10.37 -2.63
N PHE A 65 4.03 -9.58 -2.80
CA PHE A 65 2.70 -9.96 -2.33
C PHE A 65 2.27 -11.32 -2.89
N SER A 66 2.50 -11.61 -4.17
CA SER A 66 2.06 -12.88 -4.75
C SER A 66 2.75 -14.13 -4.17
N LYS A 67 3.85 -13.96 -3.42
CA LYS A 67 4.51 -15.06 -2.70
C LYS A 67 3.83 -15.40 -1.36
N TYR A 68 3.02 -14.49 -0.82
CA TYR A 68 2.50 -14.55 0.54
C TYR A 68 1.00 -14.21 0.64
N PHE A 69 0.33 -14.03 -0.49
CA PHE A 69 -1.07 -13.61 -0.54
C PHE A 69 -2.02 -14.75 -0.17
#